data_AF-A0A419GNI3-F1
#
_entry.id   AF-A0A419GNI3-F1
#
_cell.length_a   1.000
_cell.length_b   1.000
_cell.length_c   1.000
_cell.angle_alpha   90.00
_cell.angle_beta   90.00
_cell.angle_gamma   90.00
#
_symmetry.space_group_name_H-M   'P 1'
#
loop_
_entity.id
_entity.type
_entity.pdbx_description
1 polymer ?
#
loop_
_entity_poly.entity_id
_entity_poly.type
_entity_poly.pdbx_seq_one_letter_code
_entity_poly.pdbx_strand_id
1 'polypeptide(L)'
;MSSVSKQGGVTSYIIPIGDMSLEERRAVRDSADLNAADSLMQSTNRKDYSQIVVRSPQPLADFAVAGAGQSWLIPGPSVVGTEINLINAVLLTAVQAVTFYGIGLISVPVGISRLRFLKGAGDVRAVMSTEELETRLEPSGYFAQQQVYAPQDTLTVPVLPKAVFANSTIVLMGRFAEPRGNLITAPLAL
;
A
#
# COMPACT_ATOMS: atom_id res chain seq x y z
N MET A 1 -26.33 -22.69 -9.85
CA MET A 1 -25.05 -23.18 -9.31
C MET A 1 -23.97 -22.21 -9.78
N SER A 2 -23.66 -21.19 -8.98
CA SER A 2 -22.66 -20.18 -9.35
C SER A 2 -21.29 -20.66 -8.93
N SER A 3 -20.42 -20.88 -9.91
CA SER A 3 -19.02 -21.24 -9.73
C SER A 3 -18.25 -20.07 -9.11
N VAL A 4 -17.97 -20.17 -7.81
CA VAL A 4 -16.96 -19.33 -7.16
C VAL A 4 -15.60 -19.79 -7.68
N SER A 5 -15.00 -18.98 -8.57
CA SER A 5 -13.62 -19.20 -8.97
C SER A 5 -12.73 -18.97 -7.74
N LYS A 6 -12.16 -20.06 -7.21
CA LYS A 6 -11.05 -20.00 -6.26
C LYS A 6 -9.81 -19.51 -7.02
N GLN A 7 -9.72 -18.21 -7.30
CA GLN A 7 -8.43 -17.57 -7.50
C GLN A 7 -7.73 -17.63 -6.15
N GLY A 8 -6.70 -18.47 -6.04
CA GLY A 8 -5.91 -18.70 -4.82
C GLY A 8 -5.05 -17.52 -4.41
N GLY A 9 -5.67 -16.35 -4.19
CA GLY A 9 -5.08 -15.27 -3.42
C GLY A 9 -5.38 -15.49 -1.95
N VAL A 10 -4.41 -15.25 -1.07
CA VAL A 10 -4.66 -15.17 0.37
C VAL A 10 -5.65 -14.02 0.57
N THR A 11 -6.92 -14.35 0.85
CA THR A 11 -7.90 -13.37 1.29
C THR A 11 -7.38 -12.82 2.61
N SER A 12 -7.02 -11.55 2.61
CA SER A 12 -6.58 -10.82 3.80
C SER A 12 -7.61 -9.75 4.09
N TYR A 13 -7.71 -9.33 5.34
CA TYR A 13 -8.72 -8.38 5.79
C TYR A 13 -8.07 -7.10 6.29
N ILE A 14 -8.89 -6.05 6.41
CA ILE A 14 -8.50 -4.76 6.94
C ILE A 14 -9.10 -4.63 8.32
N ILE A 15 -8.26 -4.53 9.34
CA ILE A 15 -8.67 -4.29 10.72
C ILE A 15 -9.05 -2.81 10.83
N PRO A 16 -10.32 -2.48 11.14
CA PRO A 16 -10.73 -1.10 11.36
C PRO A 16 -9.89 -0.45 12.47
N ILE A 17 -9.53 0.82 12.30
CA ILE A 17 -8.68 1.52 13.27
C ILE A 17 -9.29 1.52 14.68
N GLY A 18 -10.62 1.56 14.79
CA GLY A 18 -11.35 1.52 16.05
C GLY A 18 -11.13 0.24 16.86
N ASP A 19 -10.74 -0.86 16.21
CA ASP A 19 -10.53 -2.16 16.86
C ASP A 19 -9.12 -2.34 17.41
N MET A 20 -8.21 -1.39 17.15
CA MET A 20 -6.83 -1.45 17.61
C MET A 20 -6.55 -0.40 18.67
N SER A 21 -5.89 -0.79 19.74
CA SER A 21 -5.31 0.12 20.73
C SER A 21 -4.18 0.97 20.13
N LEU A 22 -3.83 2.08 20.80
CA LEU A 22 -2.71 2.92 20.37
C LEU A 22 -1.37 2.18 20.35
N GLU A 23 -1.19 1.22 21.26
CA GLU A 23 0.03 0.41 21.34
C GLU A 23 0.13 -0.54 20.13
N GLU A 24 -0.95 -1.24 19.79
CA GLU A 24 -0.98 -2.13 18.63
C GLU A 24 -0.75 -1.35 17.33
N ARG A 25 -1.35 -0.15 17.20
CA ARG A 25 -1.13 0.74 16.05
C ARG A 25 0.34 1.16 15.90
N ARG A 26 1.03 1.39 17.02
CA ARG A 26 2.47 1.70 17.03
C ARG A 26 3.28 0.46 16.66
N ALA A 27 2.97 -0.69 17.26
CA ALA A 27 3.64 -1.95 16.97
C ALA A 27 3.56 -2.32 15.47
N VAL A 28 2.40 -2.13 14.82
CA VAL A 28 2.28 -2.36 13.37
C VAL A 28 3.17 -1.42 12.57
N ARG A 29 3.24 -0.14 12.95
CA ARG A 29 4.11 0.84 12.27
C ARG A 29 5.59 0.51 12.44
N ASP A 30 6.00 0.18 13.66
CA ASP A 30 7.40 -0.16 13.98
C ASP A 30 7.80 -1.46 13.28
N SER A 31 6.90 -2.44 13.22
CA SER A 31 7.10 -3.66 12.44
C SER A 31 7.22 -3.37 10.93
N ALA A 32 6.45 -2.42 10.40
CA ALA A 32 6.57 -2.03 8.99
C ALA A 32 7.90 -1.32 8.69
N ASP A 33 8.40 -0.53 9.64
CA ASP A 33 9.72 0.12 9.56
C ASP A 33 10.84 -0.94 9.50
N LEU A 34 10.79 -1.93 10.40
CA LEU A 34 11.72 -3.05 10.43
C LEU A 34 11.64 -3.89 9.14
N ASN A 35 10.45 -4.29 8.72
CA ASN A 35 10.27 -5.14 7.53
C ASN A 35 10.80 -4.46 6.25
N ALA A 36 10.59 -3.15 6.10
CA ALA A 36 11.15 -2.40 4.98
C ALA A 36 12.70 -2.38 5.02
N ALA A 37 13.29 -2.10 6.20
CA ALA A 37 14.74 -2.09 6.37
C ALA A 37 15.37 -3.48 6.15
N ASP A 38 14.77 -4.53 6.71
CA ASP A 38 15.22 -5.91 6.58
C ASP A 38 15.19 -6.37 5.13
N SER A 39 14.09 -6.10 4.42
CA SER A 39 13.95 -6.44 3.01
C SER A 39 15.03 -5.73 2.16
N LEU A 40 15.41 -4.51 2.51
CA LEU A 40 16.50 -3.81 1.84
C LEU A 40 17.88 -4.39 2.20
N MET A 41 18.13 -4.69 3.48
CA MET A 41 19.42 -5.27 3.90
C MET A 41 19.66 -6.61 3.24
N GLN A 42 18.66 -7.49 3.23
CA GLN A 42 18.75 -8.83 2.64
C GLN A 42 19.02 -8.76 1.13
N SER A 43 18.32 -7.89 0.43
CA SER A 43 18.48 -7.73 -1.03
C SER A 43 19.78 -7.04 -1.44
N THR A 44 20.35 -6.19 -0.58
CA THR A 44 21.59 -5.44 -0.88
C THR A 44 22.83 -5.96 -0.13
N ASN A 45 22.70 -7.06 0.61
CA ASN A 45 23.76 -7.65 1.45
C ASN A 45 24.44 -6.66 2.41
N ARG A 46 23.67 -5.69 2.93
CA ARG A 46 24.15 -4.73 3.93
C ARG A 46 24.13 -5.38 5.32
N LYS A 47 25.04 -4.93 6.18
CA LYS A 47 25.22 -5.47 7.55
C LYS A 47 24.88 -4.48 8.66
N ASP A 48 24.54 -3.24 8.31
CA ASP A 48 24.36 -2.15 9.27
C ASP A 48 23.13 -1.30 8.91
N TYR A 49 22.15 -1.28 9.81
CA TYR A 49 20.94 -0.46 9.71
C TYR A 49 21.22 1.05 9.72
N SER A 50 22.35 1.50 10.26
CA SER A 50 22.72 2.92 10.25
C SER A 50 22.83 3.47 8.82
N GLN A 51 23.10 2.58 7.86
CA GLN A 51 23.19 2.87 6.43
C GLN A 51 21.83 2.91 5.74
N ILE A 52 20.72 2.71 6.45
CA ILE A 52 19.37 2.72 5.91
C ILE A 52 18.61 3.92 6.48
N VAL A 53 17.80 4.53 5.62
CA VAL A 53 16.81 5.53 6.00
C VAL A 53 15.44 4.94 5.69
N VAL A 54 14.56 4.97 6.69
CA VAL A 54 13.16 4.58 6.52
C VAL A 54 12.29 5.83 6.62
N ARG A 55 11.40 6.01 5.65
CA ARG A 55 10.50 7.16 5.55
C ARG A 55 9.13 6.75 5.03
N SER A 56 8.17 7.66 5.13
CA SER A 56 6.88 7.45 4.46
C SER A 56 7.05 7.54 2.92
N PRO A 57 6.28 6.76 2.16
CA PRO A 57 6.25 6.85 0.71
C PRO A 57 5.70 8.19 0.24
N GLN A 58 6.27 8.72 -0.83
CA GLN A 58 5.82 9.89 -1.56
C GLN A 58 5.25 9.44 -2.91
N PRO A 59 3.93 9.55 -3.15
CA PRO A 59 3.28 8.96 -4.33
C PRO A 59 3.90 9.38 -5.67
N LEU A 60 4.22 10.67 -5.80
CA LEU A 60 4.81 11.21 -7.02
C LEU A 60 6.28 10.80 -7.20
N ALA A 61 7.10 10.97 -6.18
CA ALA A 61 8.54 10.74 -6.27
C ALA A 61 8.91 9.25 -6.30
N ASP A 62 8.19 8.42 -5.53
CA ASP A 62 8.54 7.00 -5.39
C ASP A 62 7.82 6.10 -6.41
N PHE A 63 6.64 6.50 -6.91
CA PHE A 63 5.79 5.64 -7.74
C PHE A 63 5.30 6.30 -9.04
N ALA A 64 5.72 7.54 -9.32
CA ALA A 64 5.29 8.29 -10.50
C ALA A 64 3.77 8.37 -10.68
N VAL A 65 3.01 8.39 -9.58
CA VAL A 65 1.53 8.44 -9.60
C VAL A 65 1.08 9.83 -10.06
N ALA A 66 0.61 9.95 -11.30
CA ALA A 66 0.18 11.23 -11.86
C ALA A 66 -1.08 11.80 -11.15
N GLY A 67 -0.99 13.01 -10.58
CA GLY A 67 -2.14 13.71 -9.98
C GLY A 67 -1.74 14.70 -8.87
N ALA A 68 -2.60 15.69 -8.58
CA ALA A 68 -2.33 16.73 -7.59
C ALA A 68 -2.70 16.27 -6.16
N GLY A 69 -1.70 16.11 -5.29
CA GLY A 69 -1.84 15.78 -3.87
C GLY A 69 -1.11 14.50 -3.48
N GLN A 70 -0.59 14.40 -2.25
CA GLN A 70 0.07 13.21 -1.67
C GLN A 70 -0.90 12.02 -1.46
N SER A 71 -1.98 12.00 -2.22
CA SER A 71 -3.19 11.25 -1.97
C SER A 71 -3.53 10.56 -3.28
N TRP A 72 -3.59 9.23 -3.22
CA TRP A 72 -3.59 8.34 -4.37
C TRP A 72 -5.01 8.35 -4.94
N LEU A 73 -5.24 9.32 -5.83
CA LEU A 73 -6.55 9.67 -6.35
C LEU A 73 -7.04 8.58 -7.32
N ILE A 74 -8.25 8.10 -7.09
CA ILE A 74 -8.95 7.23 -8.04
C ILE A 74 -9.86 8.14 -8.86
N PRO A 75 -9.60 8.31 -10.17
CA PRO A 75 -10.43 9.14 -11.02
C PRO A 75 -11.87 8.61 -11.05
N GLY A 76 -12.84 9.50 -10.88
CA GLY A 76 -14.27 9.18 -10.95
C GLY A 76 -14.74 8.88 -12.38
N PRO A 77 -16.06 8.82 -12.60
CA PRO A 77 -16.77 7.55 -12.75
C PRO A 77 -16.02 6.62 -13.72
N SER A 78 -15.10 5.84 -13.16
CA SER A 78 -14.46 4.77 -13.89
C SER A 78 -15.48 3.67 -14.19
N VAL A 79 -15.26 2.93 -15.29
CA VAL A 79 -16.16 1.84 -15.72
C VAL A 79 -16.33 0.85 -14.57
N VAL A 80 -17.55 0.78 -14.05
CA VAL A 80 -17.94 -0.11 -12.95
C VAL A 80 -17.50 -1.54 -13.27
N GLY A 81 -16.86 -2.21 -12.31
CA GLY A 81 -16.42 -3.59 -12.49
C GLY A 81 -15.10 -3.75 -13.26
N THR A 82 -14.47 -2.66 -13.70
CA THR A 82 -13.13 -2.69 -14.29
C THR A 82 -12.09 -2.32 -13.23
N GLU A 83 -11.06 -3.15 -13.09
CA GLU A 83 -9.94 -2.86 -12.19
C GLU A 83 -9.08 -1.72 -12.73
N ILE A 84 -8.70 -0.82 -11.83
CA ILE A 84 -7.81 0.32 -12.15
C ILE A 84 -6.54 0.14 -11.36
N ASN A 85 -5.39 0.30 -12.00
CA ASN A 85 -4.12 0.29 -11.29
C ASN A 85 -3.92 1.64 -10.59
N LEU A 86 -4.04 1.63 -9.26
CA LEU A 86 -3.68 2.76 -8.40
C LEU A 86 -2.17 2.99 -8.41
N ILE A 87 -1.43 1.88 -8.31
CA ILE A 87 0.01 1.83 -8.44
C ILE A 87 0.33 0.86 -9.56
N ASN A 88 1.17 1.29 -10.47
CA ASN A 88 1.88 0.38 -11.35
C ASN A 88 3.30 0.90 -11.51
N ALA A 89 4.17 0.45 -10.62
CA ALA A 89 5.53 0.91 -10.53
C ALA A 89 6.47 -0.28 -10.45
N VAL A 90 7.52 -0.26 -11.27
CA VAL A 90 8.71 -1.04 -10.96
C VAL A 90 9.43 -0.25 -9.88
N LEU A 91 9.82 -0.89 -8.78
CA LEU A 91 10.72 -0.24 -7.82
C LEU A 91 12.04 0.00 -8.56
N LEU A 92 12.20 1.23 -9.06
CA LEU A 92 13.08 1.58 -10.18
C LEU A 92 14.57 1.38 -9.88
N THR A 93 14.92 1.25 -8.60
CA THR A 93 16.32 1.10 -8.19
C THR A 93 16.53 -0.19 -7.41
N ALA A 94 17.70 -0.81 -7.62
CA ALA A 94 18.12 -2.03 -6.92
C ALA A 94 18.37 -1.83 -5.40
N VAL A 95 17.95 -0.69 -4.85
CA VAL A 95 18.24 -0.26 -3.50
C VAL A 95 17.00 0.26 -2.78
N GLN A 96 15.81 -0.17 -3.17
CA GLN A 96 14.56 0.29 -2.55
C GLN A 96 13.69 -0.87 -2.11
N ALA A 97 13.19 -0.79 -0.88
CA ALA A 97 12.15 -1.70 -0.41
C ALA A 97 10.98 -0.91 0.14
N VAL A 98 9.77 -1.45 0.02
CA VAL A 98 8.56 -0.85 0.58
C VAL A 98 7.71 -1.88 1.29
N THR A 99 7.16 -1.48 2.43
CA THR A 99 6.19 -2.26 3.19
C THR A 99 4.90 -1.47 3.34
N PHE A 100 3.78 -1.98 2.83
CA PHE A 100 2.46 -1.41 3.08
C PHE A 100 1.78 -2.10 4.27
N TYR A 101 1.20 -1.33 5.17
CA TYR A 101 0.64 -1.83 6.43
C TYR A 101 -0.79 -1.35 6.72
N GLY A 102 -1.35 -0.48 5.89
CA GLY A 102 -2.71 0.00 6.08
C GLY A 102 -3.20 0.90 4.97
N ILE A 103 -4.42 1.40 5.13
CA ILE A 103 -5.08 2.32 4.22
C ILE A 103 -5.82 3.40 5.01
N GLY A 104 -5.74 4.63 4.53
CA GLY A 104 -6.56 5.76 4.92
C GLY A 104 -7.48 6.19 3.79
N LEU A 105 -8.60 6.79 4.17
CA LEU A 105 -9.68 7.23 3.30
C LEU A 105 -9.94 8.69 3.64
N ILE A 106 -9.85 9.57 2.64
CA ILE A 106 -10.06 11.01 2.87
C ILE A 106 -11.55 11.34 2.97
N SER A 107 -12.39 10.57 2.29
CA SER A 107 -13.86 10.68 2.34
C SER A 107 -14.50 9.30 2.46
N VAL A 108 -15.58 9.24 3.24
CA VAL A 108 -16.50 8.09 3.32
C VAL A 108 -17.85 8.48 2.72
N PRO A 109 -18.59 7.58 2.04
CA PRO A 109 -18.30 6.15 1.85
C PRO A 109 -17.14 5.89 0.87
N VAL A 110 -16.53 4.72 1.01
CA VAL A 110 -15.37 4.30 0.21
C VAL A 110 -15.82 3.96 -1.21
N GLY A 111 -15.27 4.67 -2.21
CA GLY A 111 -15.59 4.42 -3.61
C GLY A 111 -14.99 3.15 -4.22
N ILE A 112 -14.32 2.32 -3.41
CA ILE A 112 -13.74 1.04 -3.83
C ILE A 112 -14.33 -0.10 -3.01
N SER A 113 -14.40 -1.26 -3.64
CA SER A 113 -14.84 -2.52 -3.00
C SER A 113 -13.66 -3.37 -2.54
N ARG A 114 -12.55 -3.30 -3.28
CA ARG A 114 -11.41 -4.20 -3.11
C ARG A 114 -10.13 -3.52 -3.58
N LEU A 115 -9.04 -3.85 -2.92
CA LEU A 115 -7.68 -3.57 -3.36
C LEU A 115 -6.88 -4.87 -3.39
N ARG A 116 -6.00 -5.02 -4.37
CA ARG A 116 -5.11 -6.17 -4.46
C ARG A 116 -3.67 -5.71 -4.46
N PHE A 117 -2.79 -6.52 -3.89
CA PHE A 117 -1.36 -6.34 -3.94
C PHE A 117 -0.80 -7.42 -4.85
N LEU A 118 -0.20 -7.02 -5.96
CA LEU A 118 0.43 -7.90 -6.91
C LEU A 118 1.94 -7.68 -6.91
N LYS A 119 2.70 -8.76 -7.09
CA LYS A 119 4.13 -8.74 -7.38
C LYS A 119 4.38 -9.28 -8.79
N GLY A 120 5.17 -8.58 -9.61
CA GLY A 120 5.43 -9.01 -10.99
C GLY A 120 4.18 -9.01 -11.86
N ALA A 121 4.16 -9.90 -12.87
CA ALA A 121 3.10 -9.97 -13.89
C ALA A 121 1.81 -10.69 -13.43
N GLY A 122 1.51 -10.76 -12.13
CA GLY A 122 0.25 -11.31 -11.62
C GLY A 122 0.30 -12.16 -10.36
N ASP A 123 1.41 -12.21 -9.63
CA ASP A 123 1.47 -12.92 -8.34
C ASP A 123 0.65 -12.17 -7.29
N VAL A 124 -0.53 -12.69 -6.95
CA VAL A 124 -1.46 -12.07 -6.00
C VAL A 124 -0.98 -12.32 -4.59
N ARG A 125 -0.41 -11.28 -3.95
CA ARG A 125 0.08 -11.31 -2.57
C ARG A 125 -1.04 -11.19 -1.56
N ALA A 126 -1.96 -10.27 -1.82
CA ALA A 126 -3.13 -10.08 -0.98
C ALA A 126 -4.31 -9.51 -1.74
N VAL A 127 -5.49 -9.84 -1.25
CA VAL A 127 -6.76 -9.27 -1.69
C VAL A 127 -7.46 -8.77 -0.44
N MET A 128 -7.67 -7.45 -0.34
CA MET A 128 -8.29 -6.80 0.81
C MET A 128 -9.65 -6.21 0.42
N SER A 129 -10.68 -6.51 1.22
CA SER A 129 -12.00 -5.87 1.11
C SER A 129 -12.06 -4.60 1.95
N THR A 130 -12.70 -3.55 1.45
CA THR A 130 -12.96 -2.30 2.18
C THR A 130 -14.35 -2.25 2.84
N GLU A 131 -15.12 -3.33 2.73
CA GLU A 131 -16.50 -3.42 3.23
C GLU A 131 -16.62 -3.16 4.73
N GLU A 132 -15.69 -3.68 5.54
CA GLU A 132 -15.71 -3.46 7.00
C GLU A 132 -15.47 -2.00 7.39
N LEU A 133 -14.59 -1.28 6.66
CA LEU A 133 -14.38 0.15 6.89
C LEU A 133 -15.61 0.96 6.53
N GLU A 134 -16.30 0.60 5.45
CA GLU A 134 -17.47 1.32 4.98
C GLU A 134 -18.71 1.09 5.85
N THR A 135 -18.96 -0.17 6.24
CA THR A 135 -20.09 -0.51 7.13
C THR A 135 -20.00 0.21 8.48
N ARG A 136 -18.78 0.49 8.95
CA ARG A 136 -18.51 1.20 10.21
C ARG A 136 -18.23 2.69 10.03
N LEU A 137 -18.23 3.20 8.79
CA LEU A 137 -17.84 4.57 8.43
C LEU A 137 -16.48 4.98 9.01
N GLU A 138 -15.54 4.04 9.09
CA GLU A 138 -14.20 4.30 9.61
C GLU A 138 -13.27 4.84 8.52
N PRO A 139 -12.50 5.91 8.78
CA PRO A 139 -11.69 6.58 7.76
C PRO A 139 -10.36 5.85 7.50
N SER A 140 -10.05 4.76 8.20
CA SER A 140 -8.78 4.06 8.04
C SER A 140 -8.80 2.68 8.66
N GLY A 141 -7.90 1.81 8.20
CA GLY A 141 -7.63 0.53 8.85
C GLY A 141 -6.24 0.00 8.52
N TYR A 142 -5.85 -1.02 9.27
CA TYR A 142 -4.56 -1.70 9.15
C TYR A 142 -4.73 -3.04 8.43
N PHE A 143 -3.73 -3.45 7.68
CA PHE A 143 -3.77 -4.76 7.03
C PHE A 143 -3.44 -5.85 8.06
N ALA A 144 -4.21 -6.93 8.04
CA ALA A 144 -3.92 -8.11 8.85
C ALA A 144 -2.52 -8.69 8.55
N GLN A 145 -2.06 -8.52 7.31
CA GLN A 145 -0.70 -8.85 6.89
C GLN A 145 -0.09 -7.70 6.09
N GLN A 146 1.14 -7.32 6.46
CA GLN A 146 1.91 -6.32 5.74
C GLN A 146 2.38 -6.84 4.37
N GLN A 147 2.43 -5.94 3.39
CA GLN A 147 2.78 -6.27 2.01
C GLN A 147 4.16 -5.72 1.71
N VAL A 148 5.16 -6.60 1.66
CA VAL A 148 6.58 -6.27 1.52
C VAL A 148 7.03 -6.49 0.08
N TYR A 149 7.71 -5.50 -0.46
CA TYR A 149 8.29 -5.50 -1.80
C TYR A 149 9.78 -5.18 -1.72
N ALA A 150 10.58 -6.04 -2.34
CA ALA A 150 12.03 -5.93 -2.40
C ALA A 150 12.47 -5.10 -3.62
N PRO A 151 13.75 -4.69 -3.68
CA PRO A 151 14.25 -3.98 -4.85
C PRO A 151 14.03 -4.75 -6.14
N GLN A 152 13.73 -4.01 -7.22
CA GLN A 152 13.38 -4.52 -8.55
C GLN A 152 12.06 -5.29 -8.65
N ASP A 153 11.31 -5.46 -7.55
CA ASP A 153 9.95 -5.97 -7.64
C ASP A 153 9.08 -5.00 -8.46
N THR A 154 8.25 -5.57 -9.34
CA THR A 154 7.14 -4.82 -9.93
C THR A 154 5.99 -4.84 -8.95
N LEU A 155 5.62 -3.66 -8.45
CA LEU A 155 4.48 -3.43 -7.57
C LEU A 155 3.29 -2.98 -8.41
N THR A 156 2.21 -3.75 -8.36
CA THR A 156 0.93 -3.32 -8.92
C THR A 156 -0.14 -3.40 -7.86
N VAL A 157 -0.87 -2.31 -7.67
CA VAL A 157 -2.00 -2.24 -6.75
C VAL A 157 -3.26 -1.90 -7.54
N PRO A 158 -3.97 -2.91 -8.07
CA PRO A 158 -5.27 -2.67 -8.68
C PRO A 158 -6.33 -2.49 -7.60
N VAL A 159 -7.22 -1.53 -7.84
CA VAL A 159 -8.42 -1.28 -7.07
C VAL A 159 -9.64 -1.62 -7.92
N LEU A 160 -10.67 -2.17 -7.28
CA LEU A 160 -11.96 -2.42 -7.91
C LEU A 160 -12.96 -1.34 -7.47
N PRO A 161 -13.27 -0.37 -8.35
CA PRO A 161 -14.18 0.71 -8.02
C PRO A 161 -15.64 0.24 -7.89
N LYS A 162 -16.42 0.96 -7.07
CA LYS A 162 -17.86 0.75 -6.94
C LYS A 162 -18.65 1.49 -8.03
N ALA A 163 -19.91 1.12 -8.22
CA ALA A 163 -20.72 1.61 -9.33
C ALA A 163 -21.00 3.12 -9.31
N VAL A 164 -20.95 3.73 -8.12
CA VAL A 164 -21.35 5.12 -7.89
C VAL A 164 -20.41 5.72 -6.84
N PHE A 165 -19.33 6.39 -7.26
CA PHE A 165 -18.52 7.21 -6.35
C PHE A 165 -17.98 8.44 -7.09
N ALA A 166 -18.04 9.59 -6.43
CA ALA A 166 -17.23 10.74 -6.82
C ALA A 166 -15.77 10.46 -6.46
N ASN A 167 -14.82 11.04 -7.21
CA ASN A 167 -13.37 10.98 -6.99
C ASN A 167 -13.00 10.54 -5.56
N SER A 168 -12.59 9.28 -5.42
CA SER A 168 -12.22 8.73 -4.11
C SER A 168 -10.73 8.86 -3.93
N THR A 169 -10.35 9.33 -2.76
CA THR A 169 -8.95 9.51 -2.45
C THR A 169 -8.56 8.55 -1.34
N ILE A 170 -7.64 7.66 -1.70
CA ILE A 170 -7.08 6.69 -0.79
C ILE A 170 -5.64 7.04 -0.47
N VAL A 171 -5.22 6.70 0.74
CA VAL A 171 -3.86 6.90 1.22
C VAL A 171 -3.33 5.55 1.66
N LEU A 172 -2.47 4.93 0.86
CA LEU A 172 -1.79 3.73 1.33
C LEU A 172 -0.79 4.12 2.42
N MET A 173 -0.92 3.49 3.58
CA MET A 173 0.04 3.62 4.65
C MET A 173 1.18 2.64 4.37
N GLY A 174 2.39 3.17 4.20
CA GLY A 174 3.56 2.35 3.95
C GLY A 174 4.84 2.94 4.53
N ARG A 175 5.91 2.16 4.49
CA ARG A 175 7.26 2.50 4.90
C ARG A 175 8.23 2.14 3.80
N PHE A 176 9.05 3.11 3.42
CA PHE A 176 9.96 3.04 2.29
C PHE A 176 11.39 3.11 2.82
N ALA A 177 12.20 2.11 2.47
CA ALA A 177 13.59 1.99 2.93
C ALA A 177 14.56 2.23 1.77
N GLU A 178 15.59 3.05 2.01
CA GLU A 178 16.61 3.44 1.05
C GLU A 178 18.00 3.49 1.72
N PRO A 179 19.11 3.28 0.99
CA PRO A 179 20.43 3.55 1.51
C PRO A 179 20.61 5.04 1.79
N ARG A 180 21.20 5.33 2.95
CA ARG A 180 21.68 6.66 3.30
C ARG A 180 22.68 7.12 2.24
N GLY A 181 22.50 8.34 1.74
CA GLY A 181 23.33 8.95 0.69
C GLY A 181 22.82 8.80 -0.74
N ASN A 182 21.87 7.88 -0.98
CA ASN A 182 21.24 7.65 -2.29
C ASN A 182 19.71 7.73 -2.17
N LEU A 183 19.20 8.77 -1.52
CA LEU A 183 17.76 8.98 -1.37
C LEU A 183 17.17 9.51 -2.68
N ILE A 184 16.10 8.89 -3.19
CA ILE A 184 15.39 9.41 -4.37
C ILE A 184 14.69 10.74 -4.06
N THR A 185 14.22 10.89 -2.82
CA THR A 185 13.64 12.13 -2.32
C THR A 185 14.32 12.53 -1.03
N ALA A 186 14.77 13.77 -0.92
CA ALA A 186 15.29 14.29 0.34
C ALA A 186 14.20 14.11 1.42
N PRO A 187 14.56 13.73 2.67
CA PRO A 187 13.61 13.75 3.76
C PRO A 187 13.05 15.17 3.84
N LEU A 188 11.73 15.32 3.85
CA LEU A 188 11.13 16.62 4.17
C LEU A 188 11.69 17.03 5.53
N ALA A 189 12.39 18.17 5.56
CA ALA A 189 12.79 18.79 6.82
C ALA A 189 11.50 19.03 7.62
N LEU A 190 11.45 18.42 8.81
CA LEU A 190 10.37 18.64 9.78
C LEU A 190 10.37 20.08 10.28
#